data_AF-A0A1I1ER78-F1
#
_entry.id   AF-A0A1I1ER78-F1
#
_cell.length_a   1.000
_cell.length_b   1.000
_cell.length_c   1.000
_cell.angle_alpha   90.00
_cell.angle_beta   90.00
_cell.angle_gamma   90.00
#
_symmetry.space_group_name_H-M   'P 1'
#
loop_
_entity.id
_entity.type
_entity.pdbx_description
1 polymer ?
#
loop_
_entity_poly.entity_id
_entity_poly.type
_entity_poly.pdbx_seq_one_letter_code
_entity_poly.pdbx_strand_id
1 'polypeptide(L)'
;MAANFFNRNKENREQRSRARQRRRVEREYAREHEDEVTVVEPANRAEMRLTHKGKFELGSDGQLTQRGKTDRLSWRYNRLMILVAFVTVVMYALFFALP
;
A
#
# COMPACT_ATOMS: atom_id res chain seq x y z
N MET A 1 -41.61 -21.60 9.61
CA MET A 1 -40.48 -20.73 10.00
C MET A 1 -39.22 -20.90 9.14
N ALA A 2 -38.93 -22.07 8.55
CA ALA A 2 -37.72 -22.29 7.74
C ALA A 2 -37.63 -21.44 6.45
N ALA A 3 -38.75 -21.20 5.75
CA ALA A 3 -38.77 -20.45 4.49
C ALA A 3 -38.24 -19.00 4.60
N ASN A 4 -38.48 -18.34 5.74
CA ASN A 4 -38.02 -16.97 5.97
C ASN A 4 -36.49 -16.86 6.15
N PHE A 5 -35.84 -17.92 6.64
CA PHE A 5 -34.37 -17.96 6.79
C PHE A 5 -33.66 -18.10 5.44
N PHE A 6 -34.19 -18.94 4.54
CA PHE A 6 -33.66 -19.09 3.19
C PHE A 6 -33.83 -17.82 2.35
N ASN A 7 -34.96 -17.13 2.48
CA ASN A 7 -35.21 -15.86 1.77
C ASN A 7 -34.25 -14.75 2.22
N ARG A 8 -34.04 -14.56 3.52
CA ARG A 8 -33.06 -13.59 4.06
C ARG A 8 -31.62 -13.86 3.59
N ASN A 9 -31.23 -15.14 3.50
CA ASN A 9 -29.89 -15.50 3.02
C ASN A 9 -29.71 -15.25 1.51
N LYS A 10 -30.78 -15.39 0.71
CA LYS A 10 -30.75 -15.12 -0.72
C LYS A 10 -30.69 -13.61 -1.00
N GLU A 11 -31.50 -12.81 -0.31
CA GLU A 11 -31.44 -11.35 -0.36
C GLU A 11 -30.07 -10.80 0.06
N ASN A 12 -29.47 -11.31 1.14
CA ASN A 12 -28.14 -10.88 1.57
C ASN A 12 -27.05 -11.19 0.52
N ARG A 13 -27.16 -12.31 -0.21
CA ARG A 13 -26.22 -12.65 -1.28
C ARG A 13 -26.39 -11.73 -2.48
N GLU A 14 -27.64 -11.39 -2.84
CA GLU A 14 -27.93 -10.45 -3.93
C GLU A 14 -27.53 -9.01 -3.60
N GLN A 15 -27.71 -8.56 -2.36
CA GLN A 15 -27.22 -7.25 -1.93
C GLN A 15 -25.69 -7.20 -1.98
N ARG A 16 -25.01 -8.27 -1.56
CA ARG A 16 -23.54 -8.37 -1.64
C ARG A 16 -23.03 -8.41 -3.07
N SER A 17 -23.72 -9.06 -4.01
CA SER A 17 -23.30 -9.07 -5.42
C SER A 17 -23.47 -7.68 -6.04
N ARG A 18 -24.60 -7.00 -5.79
CA ARG A 18 -24.84 -5.63 -6.25
C ARG A 18 -23.81 -4.65 -5.68
N ALA A 19 -23.48 -4.77 -4.39
CA ALA A 19 -22.44 -3.95 -3.77
C ALA A 19 -21.05 -4.17 -4.39
N ARG A 20 -20.70 -5.42 -4.73
CA ARG A 20 -19.45 -5.72 -5.43
C ARG A 20 -19.42 -5.13 -6.84
N GLN A 21 -20.55 -5.17 -7.54
CA GLN A 21 -20.66 -4.64 -8.90
C GLN A 21 -20.55 -3.11 -8.91
N ARG A 22 -21.22 -2.42 -7.98
CA ARG A 22 -21.05 -0.97 -7.78
C ARG A 22 -19.60 -0.58 -7.52
N ARG A 23 -18.92 -1.28 -6.61
CA ARG A 23 -17.48 -1.04 -6.34
C ARG A 23 -16.57 -1.30 -7.54
N ARG A 24 -16.96 -2.17 -8.48
CA ARG A 24 -16.18 -2.40 -9.71
C ARG A 24 -16.36 -1.24 -10.68
N VAL A 25 -17.61 -0.85 -10.92
CA VAL A 25 -17.94 0.29 -11.79
C VAL A 25 -17.33 1.60 -11.27
N GLU A 26 -17.43 1.86 -9.96
CA GLU A 26 -16.81 3.03 -9.34
C GLU A 26 -15.29 3.04 -9.50
N ARG A 27 -14.63 1.87 -9.43
CA ARG A 27 -13.18 1.76 -9.67
C ARG A 27 -12.82 1.94 -11.14
N GLU A 28 -13.62 1.42 -12.06
CA GLU A 28 -13.39 1.58 -13.50
C GLU A 28 -13.55 3.04 -13.91
N TYR A 29 -14.61 3.69 -13.43
CA TYR A 29 -14.83 5.11 -13.65
C TYR A 29 -13.69 5.98 -13.06
N ALA A 30 -13.22 5.66 -11.85
CA ALA A 30 -12.09 6.36 -11.23
C ALA A 30 -10.74 6.12 -11.95
N ARG A 31 -10.59 5.02 -12.70
CA ARG A 31 -9.41 4.78 -13.53
C ARG A 31 -9.46 5.56 -14.84
N GLU A 32 -10.66 5.75 -15.38
CA GLU A 32 -10.88 6.48 -16.63
C GLU A 32 -10.81 8.00 -16.43
N HIS A 33 -11.13 8.46 -15.22
CA HIS A 33 -11.01 9.85 -14.78
C HIS A 33 -9.92 9.97 -13.71
N GLU A 34 -8.69 9.59 -14.03
CA GLU A 34 -7.55 9.88 -13.15
C GLU A 34 -7.30 11.39 -13.16
N ASP A 35 -7.68 12.07 -12.08
CA ASP A 35 -7.30 13.45 -11.85
C ASP A 35 -5.77 13.58 -11.86
N GLU A 36 -5.24 14.59 -12.52
CA GLU A 36 -3.79 14.82 -12.62
C GLU A 36 -3.25 15.18 -11.24
N VAL A 37 -2.70 14.17 -10.52
CA VAL A 37 -2.17 14.35 -9.17
C VAL A 37 -0.85 15.12 -9.25
N THR A 38 -0.89 16.38 -8.84
CA THR A 38 0.30 17.23 -8.76
C THR A 38 1.11 16.91 -7.50
N VAL A 39 2.42 17.11 -7.56
CA VAL A 39 3.30 16.91 -6.40
C VAL A 39 3.17 18.10 -5.46
N VAL A 40 2.92 17.84 -4.19
CA VAL A 40 2.70 18.87 -3.16
C VAL A 40 3.56 18.61 -1.94
N GLU A 41 3.96 19.67 -1.23
CA GLU A 41 4.66 19.54 0.04
C GLU A 41 3.72 19.16 1.19
N PRO A 42 4.15 18.25 2.09
CA PRO A 42 3.34 17.86 3.25
C PRO A 42 3.21 19.02 4.23
N ALA A 43 1.98 19.47 4.48
CA ALA A 43 1.68 20.56 5.41
C ALA A 43 1.25 20.03 6.78
N ASN A 44 0.51 18.92 6.80
CA ASN A 44 -0.06 18.37 8.03
C ASN A 44 0.85 17.36 8.73
N ARG A 45 0.68 17.18 10.04
CA ARG A 45 1.42 16.16 10.81
C ARG A 45 1.19 14.74 10.28
N ALA A 46 -0.03 14.45 9.82
CA ALA A 46 -0.38 13.16 9.24
C ALA A 46 0.38 12.91 7.91
N GLU A 47 0.41 13.92 7.05
CA GLU A 47 1.14 13.90 5.76
C GLU A 47 2.66 13.81 5.98
N MET A 48 3.18 14.54 6.96
CA MET A 48 4.59 14.45 7.38
C MET A 48 4.94 13.05 7.89
N ARG A 49 4.02 12.35 8.57
CA ARG A 49 4.24 10.97 8.99
C ARG A 49 4.21 10.02 7.79
N LEU A 50 3.33 10.27 6.82
CA LEU A 50 3.18 9.45 5.62
C LEU A 50 4.43 9.53 4.72
N THR A 51 4.94 10.74 4.49
CA THR A 51 6.12 11.04 3.67
C THR A 51 7.44 10.78 4.38
N HIS A 52 7.42 10.34 5.65
CA HIS A 52 8.62 10.22 6.49
C HIS A 52 9.41 11.55 6.55
N LYS A 53 8.72 12.64 6.89
CA LYS A 53 9.22 14.03 6.93
C LYS A 53 9.67 14.53 5.54
N GLY A 54 8.83 14.32 4.52
CA GLY A 54 9.10 14.80 3.16
C GLY A 54 10.09 13.98 2.35
N LYS A 55 10.49 12.78 2.82
CA LYS A 55 11.38 11.88 2.07
C LYS A 55 10.71 11.16 0.91
N PHE A 56 9.39 11.00 0.95
CA PHE A 56 8.62 10.37 -0.11
C PHE A 56 7.65 11.38 -0.70
N GLU A 57 7.48 11.36 -2.02
CA GLU A 57 6.62 12.28 -2.74
C GLU A 57 5.15 12.12 -2.34
N LEU A 58 4.50 13.26 -2.06
CA LEU A 58 3.08 13.37 -1.73
C LEU A 58 2.33 13.99 -2.92
N GLY A 59 1.18 13.42 -3.24
CA GLY A 59 0.24 13.94 -4.21
C GLY A 59 -0.72 14.96 -3.61
N SER A 60 -1.32 15.77 -4.47
CA SER A 60 -2.40 16.72 -4.14
C SER A 60 -3.63 16.05 -3.51
N ASP A 61 -3.77 14.74 -3.67
CA ASP A 61 -4.80 13.90 -3.07
C ASP A 61 -4.53 13.56 -1.58
N GLY A 62 -3.40 14.03 -1.03
CA GLY A 62 -2.96 13.74 0.32
C GLY A 62 -2.43 12.31 0.50
N GLN A 63 -2.21 11.58 -0.59
CA GLN A 63 -1.60 10.25 -0.59
C GLN A 63 -0.20 10.27 -1.20
N LEU A 64 0.53 9.17 -1.06
CA LEU A 64 1.81 9.04 -1.74
C LEU A 64 1.59 8.86 -3.25
N THR A 65 2.36 9.59 -4.06
CA THR A 65 2.41 9.37 -5.51
C THR A 65 2.91 7.95 -5.81
N GLN A 66 2.75 7.46 -7.04
CA GLN A 66 3.33 6.16 -7.42
C GLN A 66 4.85 6.12 -7.18
N ARG A 67 5.52 7.24 -7.42
CA ARG A 67 6.95 7.41 -7.16
C ARG A 67 7.26 7.43 -5.66
N GLY A 68 6.49 8.17 -4.85
CA GLY A 68 6.63 8.12 -3.39
C GLY A 68 6.40 6.72 -2.79
N LYS A 69 5.49 5.92 -3.37
CA LYS A 69 5.27 4.51 -2.98
C LYS A 69 6.45 3.61 -3.34
N THR A 70 6.99 3.76 -4.54
CA THR A 70 8.16 2.98 -5.00
C THR A 70 9.42 3.34 -4.22
N ASP A 71 9.65 4.62 -3.94
CA ASP A 71 10.77 5.08 -3.09
C ASP A 71 10.66 4.57 -1.66
N ARG A 72 9.45 4.52 -1.10
CA ARG A 72 9.23 3.94 0.22
C ARG A 72 9.55 2.45 0.25
N LEU A 73 9.23 1.75 -0.83
CA LEU A 73 9.49 0.33 -0.97
C LEU A 73 11.00 0.07 -1.15
N SER A 74 11.66 0.83 -2.03
CA SER A 74 13.11 0.73 -2.25
C SER A 74 13.89 1.04 -0.98
N TRP A 75 13.47 2.02 -0.18
CA TRP A 75 14.08 2.33 1.12
C TRP A 75 14.06 1.14 2.08
N ARG A 76 12.95 0.38 2.12
CA ARG A 76 12.84 -0.83 2.94
C ARG A 76 13.73 -1.95 2.42
N TYR A 77 13.75 -2.17 1.11
CA TYR A 77 14.58 -3.19 0.48
C TYR A 77 16.07 -2.90 0.66
N ASN A 78 16.52 -1.66 0.44
CA ASN A 78 17.91 -1.26 0.65
C ASN A 78 18.35 -1.54 2.09
N ARG A 79 17.50 -1.23 3.09
CA ARG A 79 17.81 -1.54 4.48
C ARG A 79 17.95 -3.04 4.74
N LEU A 80 17.13 -3.85 4.11
CA LEU A 80 17.21 -5.31 4.21
C LEU A 80 18.46 -5.86 3.51
N MET A 81 18.81 -5.34 2.34
CA MET A 81 20.02 -5.69 1.61
C MET A 81 21.29 -5.37 2.40
N ILE A 82 21.34 -4.21 3.06
CA ILE A 82 22.45 -3.83 3.94
C ILE A 82 22.58 -4.83 5.10
N LEU A 83 21.47 -5.24 5.71
CA LEU A 83 21.49 -6.23 6.79
C LEU A 83 22.01 -7.59 6.30
N VAL A 84 21.55 -8.05 5.13
CA VAL A 84 22.02 -9.30 4.53
C VAL A 84 23.52 -9.23 4.26
N ALA A 85 23.99 -8.15 3.62
CA ALA A 85 25.41 -7.95 3.35
C ALA A 85 26.25 -7.96 4.63
N PHE A 86 25.78 -7.30 5.69
CA PHE A 86 26.46 -7.31 6.99
C PHE A 86 26.55 -8.72 7.58
N VAL A 87 25.45 -9.47 7.58
CA VAL A 87 25.44 -10.86 8.08
C VAL A 87 26.38 -11.75 7.26
N THR A 88 26.41 -11.61 5.95
CA THR A 88 27.33 -12.37 5.09
C THR A 88 28.79 -12.08 5.45
N VAL A 89 29.16 -10.81 5.62
CA VAL A 89 30.52 -10.43 6.00
C VAL A 89 30.89 -11.01 7.37
N VAL A 90 29.98 -10.91 8.35
CA VAL A 90 30.20 -11.46 9.70
C VAL A 90 30.35 -12.98 9.65
N MET A 91 29.50 -13.68 8.90
CA MET A 91 29.58 -15.14 8.76
C MET A 91 30.91 -15.59 8.15
N TYR A 92 31.38 -14.90 7.10
CA TYR A 92 32.68 -15.19 6.49
C TYR A 92 33.84 -14.89 7.44
N ALA A 93 33.78 -13.77 8.16
CA ALA A 93 34.80 -13.42 9.16
C ALA A 93 34.88 -14.49 10.27
N LEU A 94 33.73 -14.98 10.75
CA LEU A 94 33.68 -16.05 11.74
C LEU A 94 34.19 -17.38 11.18
N PHE A 95 33.82 -17.74 9.95
CA PHE A 95 34.32 -18.96 9.29
C PHE A 95 35.84 -18.97 9.13
N PHE A 96 36.46 -17.81 8.89
CA PHE A 96 37.92 -17.71 8.77
C PHE A 96 38.62 -17.59 10.14
N ALA A 97 37.95 -16.99 11.13
CA ALA A 97 38.52 -16.78 12.47
C ALA A 97 38.35 -17.99 13.41
N LEU A 98 37.32 -18.81 13.21
CA LEU A 98 37.13 -20.09 13.89
C LEU A 98 37.61 -21.21 12.94
N PRO A 99 38.82 -21.77 13.12
CA PRO A 99 39.33 -22.86 12.29
C PRO A 99 38.49 -24.14 12.40
#